data_AF-A0A1H7HVN5-F1
#
_entry.id   AF-A0A1H7HVN5-F1
#
_cell.length_a   1.000
_cell.length_b   1.000
_cell.length_c   1.000
_cell.angle_alpha   90.00
_cell.angle_beta   90.00
_cell.angle_gamma   90.00
#
_symmetry.space_group_name_H-M   'P 1'
#
loop_
_entity.id
_entity.type
_entity.pdbx_description
1 polymer ?
#
loop_
_entity_poly.entity_id
_entity_poly.type
_entity_poly.pdbx_seq_one_letter_code
_entity_poly.pdbx_strand_id
1 'polypeptide(L)'
;MLIHTTDKFMSEIEKAKGHVLPLNPTNPNENAWLAHIAILNRRKALVLVHLETQLTLVAWPLKKEELSKIENIIHYVRQAYFDYLGLDWVKQMEIEKKFDNRDLVWTKGENIDTPDYLEEVIRPLRMEVRGFDDEEIVQLKLMEKVNNRLVTYPDGTEDTPLNKWESFLSDKGLGENLVFTPPVAELKVSLELETEEDVVRVLQVPMTYTFNQLHHILQEAFMWDDYHLHQFTFEKPNGMSVCLVDDDESFGYKQRQQIMKYDEELQLLEYIRSGDVFLYEYDFGDDWRHRIEVTQIIEKPSLRKARLIDMQGDPVPEDVGGVDGYAEFKQVMSDPSDEQYEHFSMWSERFRSRLSIHTLNSINFSLDRL
;
A
#
# COMPACT_ATOMS: atom_id res chain seq x y z
N MET A 1 -23.50 -2.91 7.87
CA MET A 1 -24.66 -2.00 7.99
C MET A 1 -24.11 -0.58 8.03
N LEU A 2 -23.90 0.03 6.86
CA LEU A 2 -23.34 1.37 6.73
C LEU A 2 -24.20 2.11 5.71
N ILE A 3 -25.03 3.02 6.23
CA ILE A 3 -25.75 4.00 5.42
C ILE A 3 -24.81 5.21 5.38
N HIS A 4 -24.00 5.32 4.32
CA HIS A 4 -23.17 6.50 4.08
C HIS A 4 -23.78 7.33 2.95
N THR A 5 -24.96 7.87 3.24
CA THR A 5 -25.52 8.97 2.46
C THR A 5 -24.93 10.29 2.96
N THR A 6 -24.76 11.24 2.04
CA THR A 6 -24.28 12.63 2.21
C THR A 6 -24.62 13.35 3.53
N ASP A 7 -25.67 12.95 4.23
CA ASP A 7 -26.09 13.53 5.51
C ASP A 7 -25.09 13.27 6.65
N LYS A 8 -24.42 12.11 6.67
CA LYS A 8 -23.38 11.81 7.66
C LYS A 8 -22.15 12.70 7.47
N PHE A 9 -21.66 12.79 6.22
CA PHE A 9 -20.57 13.68 5.83
C PHE A 9 -20.86 15.14 6.18
N MET A 10 -22.06 15.61 5.87
CA MET A 10 -22.47 16.98 6.18
C MET A 10 -22.53 17.23 7.69
N SER A 11 -22.91 16.23 8.50
CA SER A 11 -22.84 16.30 9.96
C SER A 11 -21.40 16.32 10.49
N GLU A 12 -20.49 15.55 9.90
CA GLU A 12 -19.06 15.51 10.29
C GLU A 12 -18.35 16.82 9.97
N ILE A 13 -18.58 17.38 8.77
CA ILE A 13 -18.12 18.71 8.39
C ILE A 13 -18.61 19.79 9.36
N GLU A 14 -19.87 19.71 9.78
CA GLU A 14 -20.43 20.69 10.72
C GLU A 14 -19.90 20.53 12.15
N LYS A 15 -19.45 19.32 12.53
CA LYS A 15 -18.83 19.05 13.84
C LYS A 15 -17.37 19.51 13.91
N ALA A 16 -16.66 19.59 12.78
CA ALA A 16 -15.30 20.14 12.71
C ALA A 16 -15.21 21.66 13.00
N LYS A 17 -16.34 22.32 13.37
CA LYS A 17 -16.47 23.76 13.65
C LYS A 17 -15.83 24.25 14.96
N GLY A 18 -14.58 23.90 15.23
CA GLY A 18 -13.81 24.49 16.32
C GLY A 18 -13.32 25.90 16.01
N HIS A 19 -12.74 26.11 14.83
CA HIS A 19 -11.98 27.33 14.52
C HIS A 19 -12.00 27.63 13.00
N VAL A 20 -13.18 27.96 12.46
CA VAL A 20 -13.25 28.43 11.06
C VAL A 20 -12.79 29.89 11.00
N LEU A 21 -11.56 30.11 10.54
CA LEU A 21 -11.05 31.43 10.17
C LEU A 21 -11.21 31.61 8.64
N PRO A 22 -11.66 32.78 8.16
CA PRO A 22 -11.90 33.01 6.75
C PRO A 22 -10.60 32.93 5.92
N LEU A 23 -10.66 32.25 4.78
CA LEU A 23 -9.54 32.18 3.83
C LEU A 23 -9.37 33.53 3.11
N ASN A 24 -8.15 34.05 3.04
CA ASN A 24 -7.83 35.26 2.29
C ASN A 24 -6.92 34.89 1.11
N PRO A 25 -7.35 35.08 -0.16
CA PRO A 25 -6.49 34.82 -1.30
C PRO A 25 -5.30 35.81 -1.31
N THR A 26 -4.08 35.27 -1.29
CA THR A 26 -2.80 36.00 -1.40
C THR A 26 -2.05 35.55 -2.65
N ASN A 27 -0.96 36.25 -3.01
CA ASN A 27 -0.05 35.80 -4.06
C ASN A 27 0.63 34.48 -3.63
N PRO A 28 0.88 33.52 -4.55
CA PRO A 28 1.50 32.25 -4.19
C PRO A 28 2.89 32.48 -3.59
N ASN A 29 3.10 32.01 -2.37
CA ASN A 29 4.45 31.74 -1.85
C ASN A 29 4.74 30.24 -2.00
N GLU A 30 6.01 29.86 -1.97
CA GLU A 30 6.46 28.47 -2.18
C GLU A 30 5.87 27.45 -1.19
N ASN A 31 5.41 27.89 -0.01
CA ASN A 31 4.80 27.05 1.03
C ASN A 31 3.26 26.97 0.96
N ALA A 32 2.64 27.40 -0.14
CA ALA A 32 1.18 27.52 -0.23
C ALA A 32 0.49 26.20 -0.60
N TRP A 33 -0.76 26.06 -0.15
CA TRP A 33 -1.66 25.02 -0.65
C TRP A 33 -2.44 25.55 -1.85
N LEU A 34 -2.53 24.74 -2.90
CA LEU A 34 -3.33 25.02 -4.07
C LEU A 34 -4.62 24.21 -4.01
N ALA A 35 -5.77 24.88 -4.12
CA ALA A 35 -7.06 24.23 -4.27
C ALA A 35 -7.55 24.33 -5.72
N HIS A 36 -7.88 23.17 -6.29
CA HIS A 36 -8.39 23.05 -7.65
C HIS A 36 -9.63 22.15 -7.70
N ILE A 37 -10.62 22.54 -8.51
CA ILE A 37 -11.77 21.69 -8.81
C ILE A 37 -11.52 20.94 -10.11
N ALA A 38 -11.29 19.63 -9.99
CA ALA A 38 -11.13 18.73 -11.12
C ALA A 38 -12.42 17.95 -11.40
N ILE A 39 -12.48 17.31 -12.57
CA ILE A 39 -13.47 16.27 -12.87
C ILE A 39 -12.77 14.91 -12.85
N LEU A 40 -13.14 14.08 -11.88
CA LEU A 40 -12.68 12.69 -11.74
C LEU A 40 -13.89 11.77 -11.94
N ASN A 41 -13.77 10.79 -12.85
CA ASN A 41 -14.84 9.86 -13.22
C ASN A 41 -16.24 10.54 -13.35
N ARG A 42 -16.31 11.62 -14.14
CA ARG A 42 -17.53 12.41 -14.43
C ARG A 42 -18.16 13.16 -13.24
N ARG A 43 -17.55 13.14 -12.04
CA ARG A 43 -17.99 13.90 -10.87
C ARG A 43 -16.93 14.92 -10.45
N LYS A 44 -17.34 15.94 -9.68
CA LYS A 44 -16.43 16.98 -9.22
C LYS A 44 -15.55 16.45 -8.10
N ALA A 45 -14.28 16.84 -8.12
CA ALA A 45 -13.32 16.58 -7.05
C ALA A 45 -12.70 17.89 -6.59
N LEU A 46 -12.49 18.03 -5.29
CA LEU A 46 -11.55 19.00 -4.76
C LEU A 46 -10.18 18.32 -4.65
N VAL A 47 -9.20 18.87 -5.35
CA VAL A 47 -7.80 18.44 -5.28
C VAL A 47 -7.02 19.55 -4.58
N LEU A 48 -6.37 19.21 -3.47
CA LEU A 48 -5.48 20.08 -2.72
C LEU A 48 -4.06 19.62 -2.95
N VAL A 49 -3.17 20.51 -3.35
CA VAL A 49 -1.76 20.19 -3.61
C VAL A 49 -0.88 21.14 -2.82
N HIS A 50 0.04 20.61 -2.03
CA HIS A 50 1.09 21.40 -1.41
C HIS A 50 2.17 21.71 -2.45
N LEU A 51 2.43 22.99 -2.76
CA LEU A 51 3.21 23.36 -3.94
C LEU A 51 4.68 22.91 -3.90
N GLU A 52 5.31 22.92 -2.73
CA GLU A 52 6.73 22.52 -2.59
C GLU A 52 6.92 20.99 -2.65
N THR A 53 5.97 20.24 -2.10
CA THR A 53 6.14 18.80 -1.86
C THR A 53 5.25 17.94 -2.74
N GLN A 54 4.36 18.56 -3.51
CA GLN A 54 3.30 17.92 -4.30
C GLN A 54 2.38 16.98 -3.49
N LEU A 55 2.36 17.09 -2.15
CA LEU A 55 1.45 16.30 -1.32
C LEU A 55 0.02 16.62 -1.71
N THR A 56 -0.72 15.58 -2.11
CA THR A 56 -2.01 15.71 -2.77
C THR A 56 -3.13 15.12 -1.92
N LEU A 57 -4.15 15.92 -1.61
CA LEU A 57 -5.35 15.50 -0.90
C LEU A 57 -6.57 15.60 -1.82
N VAL A 58 -7.48 14.63 -1.72
CA VAL A 58 -8.61 14.51 -2.65
C VAL A 58 -9.94 14.33 -1.92
N ALA A 59 -10.87 15.26 -2.14
CA ALA A 59 -12.27 15.10 -1.81
C ALA A 59 -13.07 14.78 -3.08
N TRP A 60 -13.56 13.55 -3.20
CA TRP A 60 -14.35 13.06 -4.33
C TRP A 60 -15.22 11.87 -3.90
N PRO A 61 -16.48 11.73 -4.36
CA PRO A 61 -17.17 12.61 -5.30
C PRO A 61 -17.94 13.75 -4.63
N LEU A 62 -17.84 14.97 -5.18
CA LEU A 62 -18.57 16.15 -4.69
C LEU A 62 -19.82 16.48 -5.54
N LYS A 63 -20.91 16.82 -4.85
CA LYS A 63 -22.13 17.39 -5.41
C LYS A 63 -21.98 18.90 -5.61
N LYS A 64 -22.84 19.47 -6.44
CA LYS A 64 -22.81 20.91 -6.76
C LYS A 64 -23.08 21.77 -5.52
N GLU A 65 -23.98 21.32 -4.64
CA GLU A 65 -24.41 22.05 -3.44
C GLU A 65 -23.29 22.10 -2.39
N GLU A 66 -22.45 21.06 -2.32
CA GLU A 66 -21.35 20.92 -1.37
C GLU A 66 -20.20 21.89 -1.64
N LEU A 67 -20.04 22.36 -2.89
CA LEU A 67 -19.05 23.37 -3.26
C LEU A 67 -19.22 24.69 -2.51
N SER A 68 -20.43 24.96 -2.00
CA SER A 68 -20.68 26.13 -1.13
C SER A 68 -19.99 26.04 0.24
N LYS A 69 -19.58 24.83 0.65
CA LYS A 69 -18.91 24.53 1.92
C LYS A 69 -17.43 24.18 1.75
N ILE A 70 -16.81 24.61 0.65
CA ILE A 70 -15.47 24.15 0.25
C ILE A 70 -14.39 24.35 1.32
N GLU A 71 -14.44 25.45 2.06
CA GLU A 71 -13.48 25.72 3.13
C GLU A 71 -13.55 24.67 4.24
N ASN A 72 -14.77 24.23 4.57
CA ASN A 72 -14.96 23.18 5.57
C ASN A 72 -14.55 21.80 5.03
N ILE A 73 -14.75 21.56 3.72
CA ILE A 73 -14.28 20.34 3.06
C ILE A 73 -12.74 20.28 3.09
N ILE A 74 -12.06 21.41 2.82
CA ILE A 74 -10.60 21.51 2.89
C ILE A 74 -10.10 21.14 4.28
N HIS A 75 -10.69 21.74 5.32
CA HIS A 75 -10.30 21.45 6.69
C HIS A 75 -10.55 19.99 7.05
N TYR A 76 -11.73 19.46 6.71
CA TYR A 76 -12.08 18.08 7.00
C TYR A 76 -11.16 17.07 6.30
N VAL A 77 -10.86 17.28 5.02
CA VAL A 77 -9.95 16.42 4.25
C VAL A 77 -8.53 16.45 4.81
N ARG A 78 -8.03 17.65 5.17
CA ARG A 78 -6.71 17.80 5.81
C ARG A 78 -6.66 17.07 7.14
N GLN A 79 -7.65 17.31 8.01
CA GLN A 79 -7.74 16.65 9.30
C GLN A 79 -7.81 15.12 9.15
N ALA A 80 -8.71 14.61 8.30
CA ALA A 80 -8.86 13.18 8.08
C ALA A 80 -7.59 12.53 7.54
N TYR A 81 -6.88 13.19 6.61
CA TYR A 81 -5.61 12.68 6.11
C TYR A 81 -4.50 12.76 7.15
N PHE A 82 -4.45 13.82 7.96
CA PHE A 82 -3.47 13.95 9.04
C PHE A 82 -3.72 12.98 10.19
N ASP A 83 -4.98 12.71 10.51
CA ASP A 83 -5.40 11.65 11.43
C ASP A 83 -5.00 10.27 10.88
N TYR A 84 -5.23 10.03 9.58
CA TYR A 84 -4.80 8.81 8.88
C TYR A 84 -3.28 8.59 8.97
N LEU A 85 -2.55 9.69 8.85
CA LEU A 85 -1.11 9.77 8.98
C LEU A 85 -0.62 9.67 10.45
N GLY A 86 -1.52 9.57 11.43
CA GLY A 86 -1.18 9.40 12.85
C GLY A 86 -0.74 10.69 13.56
N LEU A 87 -1.02 11.87 12.99
CA LEU A 87 -0.73 13.15 13.63
C LEU A 87 -1.70 13.40 14.77
N ASP A 88 -1.19 13.52 16.00
CA ASP A 88 -2.05 13.97 17.09
C ASP A 88 -2.51 15.42 16.88
N TRP A 89 -3.58 15.79 17.57
CA TRP A 89 -4.19 17.11 17.44
C TRP A 89 -3.21 18.25 17.78
N VAL A 90 -2.22 18.02 18.65
CA VAL A 90 -1.22 19.05 19.02
C VAL A 90 -0.32 19.32 17.82
N LYS A 91 0.16 18.26 17.16
CA LYS A 91 0.99 18.34 15.96
C LYS A 91 0.25 18.94 14.79
N GLN A 92 -1.01 18.55 14.58
CA GLN A 92 -1.85 19.20 13.57
C GLN A 92 -1.97 20.70 13.83
N MET A 93 -2.20 21.11 15.08
CA MET A 93 -2.24 22.53 15.44
C MET A 93 -0.89 23.25 15.29
N GLU A 94 0.24 22.57 15.50
CA GLU A 94 1.58 23.14 15.26
C GLU A 94 1.84 23.37 13.77
N ILE A 95 1.50 22.40 12.92
CA ILE A 95 1.56 22.50 11.46
C ILE A 95 0.65 23.63 11.00
N GLU A 96 -0.59 23.66 11.49
CA GLU A 96 -1.55 24.71 11.17
C GLU A 96 -1.05 26.10 11.59
N LYS A 97 -0.51 26.25 12.80
CA LYS A 97 0.02 27.55 13.25
C LYS A 97 1.22 28.03 12.44
N LYS A 98 2.11 27.11 12.02
CA LYS A 98 3.34 27.47 11.29
C LYS A 98 3.09 27.73 9.80
N PHE A 99 2.19 26.99 9.15
CA PHE A 99 1.99 27.05 7.70
C PHE A 99 0.60 27.49 7.27
N ASP A 100 -0.40 27.41 8.13
CA ASP A 100 -1.79 27.76 7.83
C ASP A 100 -2.12 29.22 8.18
N ASN A 101 -1.10 30.08 8.19
CA ASN A 101 -1.33 31.49 7.92
C ASN A 101 -1.65 31.66 6.41
N ARG A 102 -2.87 31.27 6.01
CA ARG A 102 -3.68 31.97 5.00
C ARG A 102 -3.26 31.97 3.52
N ASP A 103 -2.25 31.21 3.10
CA ASP A 103 -1.89 31.14 1.67
C ASP A 103 -2.57 29.93 0.98
N LEU A 104 -3.90 29.96 0.85
CA LEU A 104 -4.63 29.06 -0.06
C LEU A 104 -4.79 29.75 -1.41
N VAL A 105 -4.12 29.23 -2.43
CA VAL A 105 -4.29 29.72 -3.80
C VAL A 105 -5.47 28.98 -4.43
N TRP A 106 -6.53 29.73 -4.72
CA TRP A 106 -7.72 29.19 -5.37
C TRP A 106 -7.66 29.37 -6.88
N THR A 107 -7.78 28.28 -7.62
CA THR A 107 -7.97 28.33 -9.08
C THR A 107 -9.47 28.24 -9.38
N LYS A 108 -10.13 29.38 -9.67
CA LYS A 108 -11.53 29.36 -10.15
C LYS A 108 -11.55 28.76 -11.55
N GLY A 109 -12.32 27.68 -11.68
CA GLY A 109 -12.35 26.82 -12.85
C GLY A 109 -12.86 27.43 -14.16
N GLU A 110 -12.71 26.59 -15.18
CA GLU A 110 -13.19 26.64 -16.56
C GLU A 110 -12.43 27.46 -17.60
N ASN A 111 -11.46 28.32 -17.26
CA ASN A 111 -10.67 29.03 -18.31
C ASN A 111 -9.31 29.59 -17.85
N ILE A 112 -8.61 28.88 -16.98
CA ILE A 112 -7.17 29.08 -16.79
C ILE A 112 -6.56 27.75 -17.20
N ASP A 113 -5.66 27.76 -18.18
CA ASP A 113 -4.85 26.59 -18.51
C ASP A 113 -4.41 25.95 -17.19
N THR A 114 -4.82 24.70 -16.94
CA THR A 114 -4.30 23.94 -15.81
C THR A 114 -2.79 24.08 -15.91
N PRO A 115 -2.12 24.74 -14.95
CA PRO A 115 -0.67 24.88 -15.03
C PRO A 115 -0.06 23.50 -15.25
N ASP A 116 0.94 23.38 -16.12
CA ASP A 116 1.48 22.07 -16.53
C ASP A 116 1.80 21.17 -15.33
N TYR A 117 2.28 21.76 -14.23
CA TYR A 117 2.56 21.07 -12.97
C TYR A 117 1.31 20.45 -12.30
N LEU A 118 0.14 21.10 -12.37
CA LEU A 118 -1.10 20.57 -11.82
C LEU A 118 -1.62 19.39 -12.63
N GLU A 119 -1.43 19.41 -13.95
CA GLU A 119 -1.83 18.32 -14.82
C GLU A 119 -0.98 17.06 -14.56
N GLU A 120 0.30 17.22 -14.22
CA GLU A 120 1.16 16.11 -13.75
C GLU A 120 0.65 15.43 -12.48
N VAL A 121 -0.06 16.17 -11.61
CA VAL A 121 -0.67 15.66 -10.38
C VAL A 121 -2.07 15.07 -10.63
N ILE A 122 -2.89 15.73 -11.45
CA ILE A 122 -4.28 15.32 -11.70
C ILE A 122 -4.36 14.14 -12.66
N ARG A 123 -3.43 14.01 -13.62
CA ARG A 123 -3.44 12.92 -14.60
C ARG A 123 -3.39 11.53 -13.93
N PRO A 124 -2.49 11.24 -12.96
CA PRO A 124 -2.54 10.02 -12.16
C PRO A 124 -3.90 9.82 -11.50
N LEU A 125 -4.45 10.85 -10.84
CA LEU A 125 -5.76 10.74 -10.17
C LEU A 125 -6.89 10.29 -11.12
N ARG A 126 -6.88 10.74 -12.39
CA ARG A 126 -7.89 10.31 -13.38
C ARG A 126 -7.74 8.86 -13.83
N MET A 127 -6.54 8.31 -13.75
CA MET A 127 -6.26 6.91 -14.02
C MET A 127 -6.67 6.07 -12.81
N GLU A 128 -6.22 6.47 -11.63
CA GLU A 128 -6.40 5.72 -10.39
C GLU A 128 -7.85 5.68 -9.91
N VAL A 129 -8.63 6.73 -10.13
CA VAL A 129 -10.05 6.75 -9.71
C VAL A 129 -10.91 5.69 -10.43
N ARG A 130 -10.41 5.07 -11.51
CA ARG A 130 -11.10 3.99 -12.23
C ARG A 130 -10.88 2.68 -11.49
N GLY A 131 -11.82 2.30 -10.62
CA GLY A 131 -11.76 1.10 -9.78
C GLY A 131 -12.27 1.32 -8.36
N PHE A 132 -12.33 2.59 -7.91
CA PHE A 132 -12.82 2.93 -6.58
C PHE A 132 -14.35 3.09 -6.54
N ASP A 133 -14.98 2.44 -5.56
CA ASP A 133 -16.38 2.64 -5.18
C ASP A 133 -16.57 4.01 -4.50
N ASP A 134 -17.62 4.74 -4.86
CA ASP A 134 -17.73 6.20 -4.67
C ASP A 134 -18.64 6.63 -3.51
N GLU A 135 -18.70 5.78 -2.47
CA GLU A 135 -19.51 6.00 -1.26
C GLU A 135 -18.87 6.96 -0.23
N GLU A 136 -17.55 7.16 -0.26
CA GLU A 136 -16.83 8.07 0.65
C GLU A 136 -16.34 9.33 -0.07
N ILE A 137 -16.35 10.48 0.61
CA ILE A 137 -15.87 11.74 0.01
C ILE A 137 -14.38 11.96 0.27
N VAL A 138 -13.87 11.57 1.44
CA VAL A 138 -12.43 11.66 1.75
C VAL A 138 -11.75 10.42 1.19
N GLN A 139 -10.94 10.61 0.15
CA GLN A 139 -10.37 9.50 -0.62
C GLN A 139 -8.99 9.08 -0.10
N LEU A 140 -8.92 8.54 1.13
CA LEU A 140 -7.63 8.23 1.79
C LEU A 140 -6.75 7.26 0.98
N LYS A 141 -7.32 6.16 0.44
CA LYS A 141 -6.60 5.20 -0.38
C LYS A 141 -6.02 5.81 -1.66
N LEU A 142 -6.82 6.63 -2.33
CA LEU A 142 -6.39 7.34 -3.53
C LEU A 142 -5.23 8.29 -3.21
N MET A 143 -5.35 9.06 -2.11
CA MET A 143 -4.30 9.97 -1.64
C MET A 143 -3.01 9.21 -1.33
N GLU A 144 -3.11 8.06 -0.69
CA GLU A 144 -1.96 7.23 -0.40
C GLU A 144 -1.24 6.75 -1.67
N LYS A 145 -1.98 6.24 -2.65
CA LYS A 145 -1.41 5.78 -3.92
C LYS A 145 -0.69 6.93 -4.65
N VAL A 146 -1.29 8.12 -4.71
CA VAL A 146 -0.65 9.26 -5.40
C VAL A 146 0.46 9.94 -4.60
N ASN A 147 0.45 9.86 -3.26
CA ASN A 147 1.49 10.47 -2.42
C ASN A 147 2.69 9.57 -2.19
N ASN A 148 2.59 8.28 -2.51
CA ASN A 148 3.70 7.32 -2.49
C ASN A 148 4.30 7.04 -3.89
N ARG A 149 3.75 7.63 -4.96
CA ARG A 149 4.34 7.49 -6.29
C ARG A 149 5.69 8.23 -6.37
N LEU A 150 6.64 7.67 -7.12
CA LEU A 150 7.90 8.34 -7.41
C LEU A 150 7.67 9.54 -8.35
N VAL A 151 8.21 10.70 -8.00
CA VAL A 151 8.13 11.94 -8.77
C VAL A 151 9.52 12.54 -8.92
N THR A 152 9.84 13.02 -10.14
CA THR A 152 11.03 13.83 -10.40
C THR A 152 10.71 15.30 -10.15
N TYR A 153 11.41 15.93 -9.23
CA TYR A 153 11.24 17.34 -8.86
C TYR A 153 12.08 18.27 -9.75
N PRO A 154 11.78 19.59 -9.78
CA PRO A 154 12.50 20.55 -10.62
C PRO A 154 14.01 20.64 -10.36
N ASP A 155 14.46 20.26 -9.15
CA ASP A 155 15.87 20.17 -8.77
C ASP A 155 16.56 18.89 -9.27
N GLY A 156 15.83 18.02 -9.97
CA GLY A 156 16.29 16.73 -10.48
C GLY A 156 16.27 15.60 -9.45
N THR A 157 15.81 15.86 -8.22
CA THR A 157 15.66 14.79 -7.21
C THR A 157 14.45 13.92 -7.53
N GLU A 158 14.57 12.62 -7.26
CA GLU A 158 13.46 11.67 -7.35
C GLU A 158 13.06 11.24 -5.95
N ASP A 159 11.80 11.47 -5.58
CA ASP A 159 11.26 11.10 -4.28
C ASP A 159 9.73 11.01 -4.30
N THR A 160 9.11 10.53 -3.23
CA THR A 160 7.65 10.54 -3.10
C THR A 160 7.15 11.86 -2.50
N PRO A 161 5.93 12.32 -2.86
CA PRO A 161 5.33 13.49 -2.22
C PRO A 161 5.24 13.41 -0.70
N LEU A 162 5.01 12.22 -0.14
CA LEU A 162 4.97 12.01 1.29
C LEU A 162 6.35 12.21 1.95
N ASN A 163 7.42 11.65 1.38
CA ASN A 163 8.79 11.83 1.89
C ASN A 163 9.26 13.29 1.79
N LYS A 164 8.89 13.99 0.70
CA LYS A 164 9.17 15.44 0.58
C LYS A 164 8.41 16.25 1.62
N TRP A 165 7.14 15.91 1.88
CA TRP A 165 6.36 16.56 2.92
C TRP A 165 6.98 16.39 4.30
N GLU A 166 7.45 15.20 4.63
CA GLU A 166 8.17 14.94 5.86
C GLU A 166 9.46 15.74 6.00
N SER A 167 10.29 15.72 4.95
CA SER A 167 11.54 16.46 4.91
C SER A 167 11.28 17.96 5.11
N PHE A 168 10.26 18.47 4.42
CA PHE A 168 9.77 19.84 4.60
C PHE A 168 9.36 20.11 6.06
N LEU A 169 8.58 19.24 6.70
CA LEU A 169 8.21 19.43 8.11
C LEU A 169 9.42 19.36 9.04
N SER A 170 10.37 18.45 8.78
CA SER A 170 11.62 18.30 9.53
C SER A 170 12.47 19.58 9.48
N ASP A 171 12.70 20.11 8.28
CA ASP A 171 13.49 21.33 8.05
C ASP A 171 12.90 22.56 8.77
N LYS A 172 11.59 22.54 9.03
CA LYS A 172 10.86 23.61 9.72
C LYS A 172 10.74 23.35 11.23
N GLY A 173 11.44 22.34 11.75
CA GLY A 173 11.42 21.94 13.15
C GLY A 173 10.06 21.42 13.62
N LEU A 174 9.32 20.75 12.73
CA LEU A 174 8.07 20.06 13.04
C LEU A 174 8.19 18.53 12.87
N GLY A 175 9.20 18.04 12.15
CA GLY A 175 9.40 16.64 11.78
C GLY A 175 10.03 15.72 12.84
N GLU A 176 10.50 16.23 13.98
CA GLU A 176 10.95 15.35 15.07
C GLU A 176 9.78 14.50 15.58
N ASN A 177 9.86 13.18 15.34
CA ASN A 177 8.83 12.18 15.64
C ASN A 177 7.59 12.22 14.72
N LEU A 178 7.63 12.92 13.57
CA LEU A 178 6.66 12.70 12.50
C LEU A 178 7.06 11.46 11.72
N VAL A 179 6.92 10.32 12.37
CA VAL A 179 7.06 9.04 11.73
C VAL A 179 5.67 8.73 11.18
N PHE A 180 5.41 9.17 9.95
CA PHE A 180 4.23 8.75 9.19
C PHE A 180 4.42 7.30 8.75
N THR A 181 4.55 6.40 9.71
CA THR A 181 4.60 4.99 9.39
C THR A 181 3.22 4.43 9.66
N PRO A 182 2.52 3.99 8.62
CA PRO A 182 1.34 3.18 8.83
C PRO A 182 1.69 1.98 9.70
N PRO A 183 0.73 1.43 10.48
CA PRO A 183 1.00 0.29 11.33
C PRO A 183 1.72 -0.80 10.54
N VAL A 184 2.69 -1.46 11.15
CA VAL A 184 3.44 -2.54 10.52
C VAL A 184 2.91 -3.86 11.07
N ALA A 185 2.51 -4.75 10.17
CA ALA A 185 2.18 -6.12 10.54
C ALA A 185 3.47 -6.94 10.58
N GLU A 186 3.69 -7.64 11.68
CA GLU A 186 4.67 -8.70 11.73
C GLU A 186 3.99 -10.02 11.31
N LEU A 187 4.52 -10.62 10.25
CA LEU A 187 3.98 -11.80 9.60
C LEU A 187 4.98 -12.94 9.77
N LYS A 188 4.56 -14.02 10.42
CA LYS A 188 5.28 -15.29 10.34
C LYS A 188 4.72 -16.08 9.17
N VAL A 189 5.54 -16.32 8.17
CA VAL A 189 5.20 -17.06 6.96
C VAL A 189 5.89 -18.40 6.99
N SER A 190 5.10 -19.47 6.98
CA SER A 190 5.59 -20.85 6.99
C SER A 190 5.15 -21.55 5.71
N LEU A 191 6.12 -22.04 4.93
CA LEU A 191 5.83 -22.91 3.79
C LEU A 191 5.41 -24.28 4.32
N GLU A 192 4.24 -24.77 3.88
CA GLU A 192 3.71 -26.06 4.25
C GLU A 192 4.46 -27.16 3.48
N LEU A 193 5.37 -27.83 4.17
CA LEU A 193 6.12 -28.98 3.66
C LEU A 193 5.83 -30.21 4.51
N GLU A 194 5.92 -31.40 3.92
CA GLU A 194 5.84 -32.67 4.66
C GLU A 194 7.15 -33.02 5.40
N THR A 195 8.21 -32.24 5.20
CA THR A 195 9.56 -32.52 5.72
C THR A 195 9.77 -31.97 7.13
N GLU A 196 10.73 -32.52 7.88
CA GLU A 196 11.08 -32.02 9.23
C GLU A 196 11.72 -30.61 9.25
N GLU A 197 12.07 -30.05 8.08
CA GLU A 197 12.67 -28.72 7.96
C GLU A 197 11.59 -27.66 7.74
N ASP A 198 11.40 -26.80 8.74
CA ASP A 198 10.53 -25.64 8.64
C ASP A 198 11.19 -24.54 7.78
N VAL A 199 10.62 -24.24 6.60
CA VAL A 199 10.99 -23.05 5.81
C VAL A 199 10.12 -21.88 6.25
N VAL A 200 10.73 -20.95 6.98
CA VAL A 200 10.02 -19.85 7.67
C VAL A 200 10.67 -18.51 7.37
N ARG A 201 9.85 -17.49 7.19
CA ARG A 201 10.26 -16.09 7.08
C ARG A 201 9.44 -15.26 8.07
N VAL A 202 10.09 -14.39 8.83
CA VAL A 202 9.42 -13.41 9.69
C VAL A 202 9.58 -12.04 9.05
N LEU A 203 8.49 -11.49 8.54
CA LEU A 203 8.45 -10.23 7.81
C LEU A 203 7.78 -9.14 8.66
N GLN A 204 8.25 -7.91 8.51
CA GLN A 204 7.56 -6.71 8.95
C GLN A 204 7.14 -5.94 7.72
N VAL A 205 5.83 -5.80 7.51
CA VAL A 205 5.24 -5.20 6.30
C VAL A 205 4.36 -4.02 6.68
N PRO A 206 4.54 -2.83 6.08
CA PRO A 206 3.62 -1.72 6.25
C PRO A 206 2.19 -2.13 5.88
N MET A 207 1.21 -1.93 6.75
CA MET A 207 -0.16 -2.39 6.52
C MET A 207 -0.89 -1.59 5.43
N THR A 208 -0.29 -0.52 4.95
CA THR A 208 -0.67 0.21 3.74
C THR A 208 -0.41 -0.55 2.46
N TYR A 209 0.49 -1.53 2.48
CA TYR A 209 0.80 -2.29 1.28
C TYR A 209 -0.43 -3.09 0.83
N THR A 210 -0.56 -3.28 -0.48
CA THR A 210 -1.57 -4.15 -1.06
C THR A 210 -1.20 -5.61 -0.90
N PHE A 211 -2.15 -6.51 -1.11
CA PHE A 211 -1.85 -7.94 -1.16
C PHE A 211 -0.95 -8.31 -2.35
N ASN A 212 -1.08 -7.60 -3.47
CA ASN A 212 -0.14 -7.74 -4.60
C ASN A 212 1.31 -7.36 -4.20
N GLN A 213 1.49 -6.27 -3.44
CA GLN A 213 2.81 -5.92 -2.90
C GLN A 213 3.32 -6.96 -1.90
N LEU A 214 2.43 -7.53 -1.07
CA LEU A 214 2.80 -8.64 -0.19
C LEU A 214 3.27 -9.86 -1.01
N HIS A 215 2.62 -10.17 -2.12
CA HIS A 215 3.04 -11.25 -3.01
C HIS A 215 4.49 -11.05 -3.49
N HIS A 216 4.86 -9.87 -4.01
CA HIS A 216 6.25 -9.63 -4.44
C HIS A 216 7.27 -9.69 -3.29
N ILE A 217 6.87 -9.29 -2.08
CA ILE A 217 7.71 -9.48 -0.88
C ILE A 217 7.94 -10.97 -0.60
N LEU A 218 6.91 -11.80 -0.76
CA LEU A 218 6.99 -13.25 -0.57
C LEU A 218 7.88 -13.90 -1.63
N GLN A 219 7.74 -13.52 -2.89
CA GLN A 219 8.61 -13.98 -3.99
C GLN A 219 10.10 -13.74 -3.66
N GLU A 220 10.45 -12.51 -3.26
CA GLU A 220 11.82 -12.19 -2.84
C GLU A 220 12.26 -12.95 -1.58
N ALA A 221 11.38 -13.13 -0.59
CA ALA A 221 11.72 -13.81 0.67
C ALA A 221 11.95 -15.32 0.47
N PHE A 222 11.21 -15.95 -0.44
CA PHE A 222 11.27 -17.39 -0.73
C PHE A 222 12.13 -17.74 -1.95
N MET A 223 12.77 -16.75 -2.58
CA MET A 223 13.65 -16.90 -3.75
C MET A 223 12.95 -17.45 -5.00
N TRP A 224 11.73 -17.00 -5.24
CA TRP A 224 10.98 -17.31 -6.44
C TRP A 224 11.04 -16.19 -7.48
N ASP A 225 10.70 -16.56 -8.72
CA ASP A 225 10.89 -15.76 -9.92
C ASP A 225 9.56 -15.23 -10.51
N ASP A 226 8.43 -15.41 -9.81
CA ASP A 226 7.11 -14.84 -10.15
C ASP A 226 6.61 -15.21 -11.56
N TYR A 227 6.64 -16.51 -11.88
CA TYR A 227 6.19 -17.06 -13.17
C TYR A 227 4.74 -17.55 -13.16
N HIS A 228 4.17 -17.78 -11.98
CA HIS A 228 2.90 -18.48 -11.84
C HIS A 228 1.85 -17.66 -11.11
N LEU A 229 0.59 -18.07 -11.27
CA LEU A 229 -0.52 -17.46 -10.56
C LEU A 229 -0.42 -17.67 -9.05
N HIS A 230 -1.01 -16.75 -8.30
CA HIS A 230 -1.14 -16.86 -6.86
C HIS A 230 -2.52 -16.45 -6.35
N GLN A 231 -2.79 -16.79 -5.10
CA GLN A 231 -3.93 -16.24 -4.39
C GLN A 231 -3.70 -16.14 -2.89
N PHE A 232 -4.43 -15.23 -2.24
CA PHE A 232 -4.57 -15.20 -0.79
C PHE A 232 -5.97 -15.68 -0.39
N THR A 233 -6.06 -16.67 0.51
CA THR A 233 -7.35 -17.23 0.95
C THR A 233 -7.58 -16.98 2.43
N PHE A 234 -8.76 -16.44 2.74
CA PHE A 234 -9.23 -16.15 4.09
C PHE A 234 -10.52 -16.90 4.39
N GLU A 235 -10.41 -17.90 5.26
CA GLU A 235 -11.56 -18.67 5.73
C GLU A 235 -12.42 -17.85 6.69
N LYS A 236 -13.74 -17.96 6.55
CA LYS A 236 -14.73 -17.32 7.44
C LYS A 236 -15.46 -18.39 8.27
N PRO A 237 -15.89 -18.05 9.51
CA PRO A 237 -16.56 -19.02 10.39
C PRO A 237 -17.85 -19.63 9.83
N ASN A 238 -18.46 -19.01 8.82
CA ASN A 238 -19.68 -19.48 8.17
C ASN A 238 -19.42 -20.46 7.00
N GLY A 239 -18.18 -20.90 6.80
CA GLY A 239 -17.78 -21.79 5.71
C GLY A 239 -17.69 -21.09 4.34
N MET A 240 -17.68 -19.76 4.31
CA MET A 240 -17.30 -19.00 3.12
C MET A 240 -15.81 -18.68 3.18
N SER A 241 -15.19 -18.50 2.02
CA SER A 241 -13.84 -17.96 1.93
C SER A 241 -13.79 -16.72 1.05
N VAL A 242 -12.79 -15.88 1.29
CA VAL A 242 -12.46 -14.76 0.41
C VAL A 242 -11.10 -15.03 -0.20
N CYS A 243 -11.05 -15.04 -1.53
CA CYS A 243 -9.85 -15.27 -2.32
C CYS A 243 -9.46 -13.94 -2.99
N LEU A 244 -8.20 -13.54 -2.80
CA LEU A 244 -7.62 -12.38 -3.45
C LEU A 244 -6.71 -12.89 -4.57
N VAL A 245 -6.93 -12.42 -5.79
CA VAL A 245 -6.28 -12.91 -7.02
C VAL A 245 -5.74 -11.74 -7.83
N ASP A 246 -4.86 -12.02 -8.78
CA ASP A 246 -4.14 -11.04 -9.60
C ASP A 246 -4.73 -10.85 -11.01
N ASP A 247 -5.59 -11.76 -11.50
CA ASP A 247 -6.14 -11.70 -12.86
C ASP A 247 -7.65 -11.91 -12.99
N ASP A 248 -8.18 -11.51 -14.15
CA ASP A 248 -9.59 -11.66 -14.54
C ASP A 248 -9.98 -13.13 -14.79
N GLU A 249 -9.05 -13.94 -15.30
CA GLU A 249 -9.32 -15.33 -15.68
C GLU A 249 -9.68 -16.19 -14.45
N SER A 250 -9.08 -15.87 -13.31
CA SER A 250 -9.32 -16.44 -11.99
C SER A 250 -10.78 -16.36 -11.58
N PHE A 251 -11.50 -15.29 -11.95
CA PHE A 251 -12.93 -15.17 -11.66
C PHE A 251 -13.78 -16.24 -12.36
N GLY A 252 -13.28 -16.81 -13.46
CA GLY A 252 -13.90 -17.95 -14.15
C GLY A 252 -13.91 -19.24 -13.32
N TYR A 253 -13.01 -19.36 -12.34
CA TYR A 253 -12.87 -20.53 -11.46
C TYR A 253 -13.56 -20.37 -10.11
N LYS A 254 -14.29 -19.27 -9.91
CA LYS A 254 -14.99 -18.95 -8.67
C LYS A 254 -15.93 -20.06 -8.21
N GLN A 255 -15.71 -20.55 -7.00
CA GLN A 255 -16.61 -21.52 -6.37
C GLN A 255 -17.81 -20.83 -5.69
N ARG A 256 -18.90 -21.59 -5.48
CA ARG A 256 -20.15 -21.04 -4.90
C ARG A 256 -19.98 -20.44 -3.50
N GLN A 257 -19.01 -20.91 -2.73
CA GLN A 257 -18.73 -20.47 -1.36
C GLN A 257 -17.58 -19.45 -1.27
N GLN A 258 -17.10 -18.95 -2.42
CA GLN A 258 -16.00 -17.99 -2.50
C GLN A 258 -16.48 -16.59 -2.88
N ILE A 259 -15.86 -15.59 -2.27
CA ILE A 259 -15.87 -14.20 -2.73
C ILE A 259 -14.49 -13.95 -3.33
N MET A 260 -14.43 -13.44 -4.56
CA MET A 260 -13.17 -13.10 -5.22
C MET A 260 -13.03 -11.58 -5.33
N LYS A 261 -11.81 -11.09 -5.13
CA LYS A 261 -11.42 -9.68 -5.24
C LYS A 261 -10.00 -9.59 -5.81
N TYR A 262 -9.65 -8.46 -6.38
CA TYR A 262 -8.27 -8.23 -6.81
C TYR A 262 -7.37 -7.95 -5.60
N ASP A 263 -6.17 -8.51 -5.61
CA ASP A 263 -5.17 -8.34 -4.57
C ASP A 263 -4.49 -6.95 -4.64
N GLU A 264 -4.43 -6.33 -5.82
CA GLU A 264 -3.91 -4.98 -6.06
C GLU A 264 -4.82 -3.87 -5.50
N GLU A 265 -6.10 -4.16 -5.27
CA GLU A 265 -7.09 -3.17 -4.80
C GLU A 265 -7.25 -3.15 -3.27
N LEU A 266 -6.73 -4.16 -2.57
CA LEU A 266 -6.92 -4.33 -1.13
C LEU A 266 -5.63 -4.18 -0.37
N GLN A 267 -5.66 -3.33 0.65
CA GLN A 267 -4.54 -3.13 1.57
C GLN A 267 -4.61 -4.11 2.74
N LEU A 268 -3.46 -4.44 3.31
CA LEU A 268 -3.37 -5.28 4.49
C LEU A 268 -4.21 -4.72 5.65
N LEU A 269 -4.18 -3.39 5.88
CA LEU A 269 -4.92 -2.70 6.95
C LEU A 269 -6.42 -2.95 6.92
N GLU A 270 -6.97 -3.21 5.73
CA GLU A 270 -8.39 -3.45 5.56
C GLU A 270 -8.81 -4.84 6.00
N TYR A 271 -7.87 -5.78 5.94
CA TYR A 271 -8.22 -7.20 5.89
C TYR A 271 -7.56 -8.04 6.99
N ILE A 272 -6.45 -7.59 7.56
CA ILE A 272 -5.71 -8.34 8.59
C ILE A 272 -5.76 -7.66 9.96
N ARG A 273 -5.80 -8.48 11.01
CA ARG A 273 -5.71 -8.10 12.43
C ARG A 273 -4.68 -8.98 13.12
N SER A 274 -4.14 -8.52 14.25
CA SER A 274 -3.24 -9.34 15.06
C SER A 274 -3.95 -10.62 15.50
N GLY A 275 -3.28 -11.77 15.33
CA GLY A 275 -3.83 -13.10 15.56
C GLY A 275 -4.54 -13.73 14.35
N ASP A 276 -4.73 -13.00 13.25
CA ASP A 276 -5.30 -13.59 12.04
C ASP A 276 -4.31 -14.58 11.39
N VAL A 277 -4.89 -15.59 10.75
CA VAL A 277 -4.18 -16.60 9.97
C VAL A 277 -4.86 -16.73 8.62
N PHE A 278 -4.07 -16.71 7.55
CA PHE A 278 -4.55 -16.85 6.19
C PHE A 278 -3.53 -17.60 5.32
N LEU A 279 -3.96 -18.04 4.15
CA LEU A 279 -3.15 -18.83 3.23
C LEU A 279 -2.69 -17.97 2.06
N TYR A 280 -1.43 -18.13 1.65
CA TYR A 280 -0.93 -17.70 0.36
C TYR A 280 -0.54 -18.93 -0.45
N GLU A 281 -1.17 -19.11 -1.61
CA GLU A 281 -0.91 -20.20 -2.55
C GLU A 281 -0.21 -19.62 -3.77
N TYR A 282 0.89 -20.23 -4.19
CA TYR A 282 1.66 -19.88 -5.37
C TYR A 282 1.85 -21.11 -6.26
N ASP A 283 1.75 -20.93 -7.56
CA ASP A 283 1.78 -22.02 -8.55
C ASP A 283 0.70 -23.05 -8.30
N PHE A 284 -0.45 -22.89 -8.95
CA PHE A 284 -1.58 -23.83 -8.83
C PHE A 284 -1.28 -25.22 -9.42
N GLY A 285 -0.17 -25.39 -10.15
CA GLY A 285 0.32 -26.69 -10.60
C GLY A 285 1.04 -27.43 -9.48
N ASP A 286 1.97 -26.75 -8.80
CA ASP A 286 2.80 -27.31 -7.74
C ASP A 286 2.19 -27.18 -6.32
N ASP A 287 1.14 -26.36 -6.15
CA ASP A 287 0.37 -26.12 -4.92
C ASP A 287 1.23 -25.65 -3.73
N TRP A 288 2.10 -24.66 -3.95
CA TRP A 288 2.94 -24.11 -2.88
C TRP A 288 2.13 -23.28 -1.88
N ARG A 289 1.84 -23.87 -0.73
CA ARG A 289 1.01 -23.27 0.32
C ARG A 289 1.83 -22.67 1.44
N HIS A 290 1.53 -21.42 1.78
CA HIS A 290 2.14 -20.71 2.89
C HIS A 290 1.08 -20.32 3.88
N ARG A 291 1.25 -20.80 5.11
CA ARG A 291 0.49 -20.32 6.24
C ARG A 291 1.09 -19.01 6.73
N ILE A 292 0.32 -17.93 6.64
CA ILE A 292 0.70 -16.61 7.12
C ILE A 292 -0.04 -16.31 8.42
N GLU A 293 0.72 -16.03 9.48
CA GLU A 293 0.20 -15.63 10.78
C GLU A 293 0.60 -14.19 11.10
N VAL A 294 -0.38 -13.36 11.46
CA VAL A 294 -0.15 -11.98 11.90
C VAL A 294 0.19 -11.99 13.39
N THR A 295 1.48 -12.12 13.71
CA THR A 295 1.93 -12.28 15.11
C THR A 295 1.65 -11.02 15.93
N GLN A 296 1.82 -9.84 15.34
CA GLN A 296 1.54 -8.55 15.97
C GLN A 296 1.31 -7.42 14.97
N ILE A 297 0.68 -6.34 15.43
CA ILE A 297 0.58 -5.06 14.73
C ILE A 297 1.32 -4.01 15.55
N ILE A 298 2.30 -3.36 14.93
CA ILE A 298 3.13 -2.31 15.53
C ILE A 298 2.57 -0.97 15.08
N GLU A 299 1.92 -0.23 16.00
CA GLU A 299 1.21 1.03 15.68
C GLU A 299 2.14 2.22 15.44
N LYS A 300 3.37 2.19 15.96
CA LYS A 300 4.35 3.28 15.83
C LYS A 300 5.73 2.72 15.45
N PRO A 301 5.85 2.07 14.28
CA PRO A 301 7.10 1.44 13.90
C PRO A 301 8.13 2.51 13.53
N SER A 302 9.41 2.17 13.62
CA SER A 302 10.48 2.97 13.01
C SER A 302 10.68 2.66 11.53
N LEU A 303 9.89 1.71 11.01
CA LEU A 303 10.07 1.08 9.71
C LEU A 303 9.06 1.60 8.68
N ARG A 304 9.55 1.89 7.47
CA ARG A 304 8.76 2.47 6.36
C ARG A 304 8.58 1.56 5.15
N LYS A 305 9.37 0.49 5.08
CA LYS A 305 9.39 -0.48 3.97
C LYS A 305 9.34 -1.88 4.53
N ALA A 306 8.98 -2.85 3.70
CA ALA A 306 9.04 -4.24 4.13
C ALA A 306 10.45 -4.65 4.55
N ARG A 307 10.54 -5.48 5.60
CA ARG A 307 11.79 -6.07 6.06
C ARG A 307 11.61 -7.52 6.44
N LEU A 308 12.60 -8.33 6.11
CA LEU A 308 12.82 -9.63 6.68
C LEU A 308 13.60 -9.48 7.99
N ILE A 309 12.97 -9.92 9.08
CA ILE A 309 13.47 -9.85 10.45
C ILE A 309 14.18 -11.14 10.83
N ASP A 310 13.67 -12.27 10.36
CA ASP A 310 14.26 -13.59 10.62
C ASP A 310 13.95 -14.55 9.46
N MET A 311 14.81 -15.56 9.29
CA MET A 311 14.62 -16.62 8.31
C MET A 311 15.22 -17.95 8.77
N GLN A 312 14.50 -19.04 8.51
CA GLN A 312 14.92 -20.40 8.79
C GLN A 312 14.60 -21.29 7.58
N GLY A 313 15.45 -22.28 7.33
CA GLY A 313 15.28 -23.22 6.23
C GLY A 313 15.66 -22.65 4.87
N ASP A 314 16.29 -23.49 4.06
CA ASP A 314 16.61 -23.15 2.67
C ASP A 314 15.31 -23.01 1.86
N PRO A 315 15.25 -22.08 0.90
CA PRO A 315 14.11 -21.95 0.01
C PRO A 315 13.94 -23.19 -0.87
N VAL A 316 12.77 -23.30 -1.51
CA VAL A 316 12.45 -24.40 -2.43
C VAL A 316 12.64 -23.92 -3.87
N PRO A 317 13.27 -24.71 -4.77
CA PRO A 317 13.41 -24.32 -6.16
C PRO A 317 12.06 -24.16 -6.86
N GLU A 318 11.94 -23.17 -7.75
CA GLU A 318 10.85 -23.06 -8.71
C GLU A 318 10.70 -24.36 -9.54
N ASP A 319 9.47 -24.71 -9.93
CA ASP A 319 9.15 -25.80 -10.86
C ASP A 319 9.70 -27.18 -10.46
N VAL A 320 9.94 -27.42 -9.16
CA VAL A 320 10.47 -28.71 -8.68
C VAL A 320 9.41 -29.82 -8.66
N GLY A 321 8.13 -29.50 -8.90
CA GLY A 321 7.05 -30.47 -8.96
C GLY A 321 6.31 -30.63 -7.63
N GLY A 322 6.08 -29.52 -6.93
CA GLY A 322 5.37 -29.49 -5.66
C GLY A 322 6.11 -30.19 -4.52
N VAL A 323 5.40 -30.44 -3.42
CA VAL A 323 5.98 -31.00 -2.19
C VAL A 323 6.62 -32.38 -2.42
N ASP A 324 5.98 -33.22 -3.23
CA ASP A 324 6.50 -34.55 -3.60
C ASP A 324 7.77 -34.45 -4.45
N GLY A 325 7.77 -33.58 -5.47
CA GLY A 325 8.94 -33.34 -6.31
C GLY A 325 10.12 -32.77 -5.53
N TYR A 326 9.86 -31.90 -4.55
CA TYR A 326 10.90 -31.41 -3.65
C TYR A 326 11.46 -32.50 -2.74
N ALA A 327 10.62 -33.40 -2.24
CA ALA A 327 11.08 -34.54 -1.45
C ALA A 327 11.98 -35.48 -2.28
N GLU A 328 11.58 -35.79 -3.52
CA GLU A 328 12.41 -36.55 -4.46
C GLU A 328 13.73 -35.82 -4.76
N PHE A 329 13.68 -34.51 -5.06
CA PHE A 329 14.86 -33.69 -5.30
C PHE A 329 15.85 -33.76 -4.13
N LYS A 330 15.38 -33.58 -2.89
CA LYS A 330 16.25 -33.68 -1.69
C LYS A 330 16.86 -35.07 -1.56
N GLN A 331 16.07 -36.12 -1.78
CA GLN A 331 16.56 -37.50 -1.72
C GLN A 331 17.66 -37.74 -2.76
N VAL A 332 17.41 -37.41 -4.02
CA VAL A 332 18.38 -37.60 -5.11
C VAL A 332 19.64 -36.77 -4.88
N MET A 333 19.51 -35.49 -4.51
CA MET A 333 20.66 -34.61 -4.30
C MET A 333 21.52 -35.01 -3.08
N SER A 334 21.01 -35.86 -2.19
CA SER A 334 21.76 -36.40 -1.06
C SER A 334 22.66 -37.61 -1.41
N ASP A 335 22.42 -38.25 -2.57
CA ASP A 335 23.18 -39.41 -3.04
C ASP A 335 23.78 -39.16 -4.44
N PRO A 336 25.06 -38.76 -4.53
CA PRO A 336 25.75 -38.58 -5.81
C PRO A 336 25.84 -39.83 -6.70
N SER A 337 25.47 -41.02 -6.19
CA SER A 337 25.42 -42.26 -6.96
C SER A 337 24.04 -42.58 -7.55
N ASP A 338 23.01 -41.80 -7.21
CA ASP A 338 21.67 -41.94 -7.78
C ASP A 338 21.67 -41.67 -9.30
N GLU A 339 20.92 -42.46 -10.06
CA GLU A 339 20.84 -42.37 -11.52
C GLU A 339 20.31 -41.01 -12.00
N GLN A 340 19.49 -40.33 -11.19
CA GLN A 340 18.92 -39.02 -11.49
C GLN A 340 19.79 -37.85 -11.00
N TYR A 341 20.90 -38.09 -10.28
CA TYR A 341 21.72 -37.04 -9.68
C TYR A 341 22.23 -36.03 -10.70
N GLU A 342 22.78 -36.49 -11.82
CA GLU A 342 23.30 -35.59 -12.87
C GLU A 342 22.19 -34.69 -13.44
N HIS A 343 20.99 -35.24 -13.63
CA HIS A 343 19.84 -34.50 -14.16
C HIS A 343 19.41 -33.38 -13.20
N PHE A 344 19.13 -33.72 -11.93
CA PHE A 344 18.70 -32.73 -10.94
C PHE A 344 19.80 -31.72 -10.61
N SER A 345 21.07 -32.13 -10.62
CA SER A 345 22.20 -31.22 -10.43
C SER A 345 22.26 -30.18 -11.55
N MET A 346 22.17 -30.60 -12.82
CA MET A 346 22.15 -29.66 -13.96
C MET A 346 20.92 -28.74 -13.91
N TRP A 347 19.73 -29.30 -13.66
CA TRP A 347 18.48 -28.54 -13.61
C TRP A 347 18.49 -27.46 -12.51
N SER A 348 18.98 -27.81 -11.31
CA SER A 348 19.01 -26.91 -10.14
C SER A 348 20.24 -26.00 -10.06
N GLU A 349 21.15 -26.01 -11.05
CA GLU A 349 22.43 -25.27 -10.98
C GLU A 349 22.22 -23.77 -10.70
N ARG A 350 21.31 -23.13 -11.43
CA ARG A 350 21.00 -21.70 -11.24
C ARG A 350 20.49 -21.42 -9.83
N PHE A 351 19.55 -22.21 -9.33
CA PHE A 351 19.02 -22.11 -7.98
C PHE A 351 20.13 -22.28 -6.93
N ARG A 352 20.92 -23.37 -7.01
CA ARG A 352 21.99 -23.66 -6.05
C ARG A 352 23.08 -22.60 -6.05
N SER A 353 23.37 -21.97 -7.19
CA SER A 353 24.33 -20.86 -7.26
C SER A 353 23.88 -19.62 -6.49
N ARG A 354 22.56 -19.40 -6.36
CA ARG A 354 21.96 -18.26 -5.65
C ARG A 354 21.84 -18.50 -4.13
N LEU A 355 21.80 -19.75 -3.66
CA LEU A 355 21.66 -20.07 -2.23
C LEU A 355 22.68 -19.34 -1.34
N SER A 356 23.95 -19.33 -1.74
CA SER A 356 25.02 -18.70 -0.95
C SER A 356 24.89 -17.18 -0.77
N ILE A 357 24.14 -16.53 -1.67
CA ILE A 357 23.89 -15.08 -1.61
C ILE A 357 22.48 -14.77 -1.10
N HIS A 358 21.61 -15.76 -0.90
CA HIS A 358 20.25 -15.58 -0.38
C HIS A 358 20.26 -15.45 1.14
N THR A 359 20.65 -14.27 1.59
CA THR A 359 20.82 -13.93 3.00
C THR A 359 19.79 -12.90 3.43
N LEU A 360 19.57 -12.76 4.75
CA LEU A 360 18.69 -11.72 5.28
C LEU A 360 19.05 -10.32 4.75
N ASN A 361 20.34 -10.00 4.60
CA ASN A 361 20.79 -8.71 4.08
C ASN A 361 20.51 -8.53 2.59
N SER A 362 20.72 -9.56 1.76
CA SER A 362 20.46 -9.47 0.32
C SER A 362 18.96 -9.35 0.04
N ILE A 363 18.13 -10.10 0.77
CA ILE A 363 16.68 -10.03 0.66
C ILE A 363 16.23 -8.62 1.04
N ASN A 364 16.66 -8.09 2.20
CA ASN A 364 16.31 -6.73 2.60
C ASN A 364 16.79 -5.65 1.60
N PHE A 365 17.93 -5.87 0.94
CA PHE A 365 18.38 -4.99 -0.15
C PHE A 365 17.48 -5.06 -1.40
N SER A 366 16.92 -6.23 -1.72
CA SER A 366 15.87 -6.34 -2.75
C SER A 366 14.57 -5.67 -2.32
N LEU A 367 14.11 -5.91 -1.09
CA LEU A 367 12.87 -5.31 -0.56
C LEU A 367 12.93 -3.78 -0.51
N ASP A 368 14.12 -3.17 -0.43
CA ASP A 368 14.28 -1.72 -0.52
C ASP A 368 13.97 -1.13 -1.90
N ARG A 369 13.92 -1.96 -2.93
CA ARG A 369 13.69 -1.57 -4.34
C ARG A 369 12.27 -1.87 -4.81
N LEU A 370 11.50 -2.62 -4.02
CA LEU A 370 10.04 -2.74 -4.12
C LEU A 370 9.39 -1.49 -3.51
#